data_AF-A0A5C7LN21-F1
#
_entry.id   AF-A0A5C7LN21-F1
#
_cell.length_a   1.000
_cell.length_b   1.000
_cell.length_c   1.000
_cell.angle_alpha   90.00
_cell.angle_beta   90.00
_cell.angle_gamma   90.00
#
_symmetry.space_group_name_H-M   'P 1'
#
loop_
_entity.id
_entity.type
_entity.pdbx_description
1 polymer ?
#
loop_
_entity_poly.entity_id
_entity_poly.type
_entity_poly.pdbx_seq_one_letter_code
_entity_poly.pdbx_strand_id
1 'polypeptide(L)'
;MDGDVGTEVPKGKHLLAAMDRTGDSKFMWDPKNQDEVAAAKAQFDALKKKGYIAFTVDKKGDKGEIIREFDPELEKIIMTPPIAGG
;
A
#
# COMPACT_ATOMS: atom_id res chain seq x y z
N MET A 1 0.51 34.06 -9.45
CA MET A 1 0.28 32.62 -9.57
C MET A 1 1.10 31.98 -8.46
N ASP A 2 0.53 31.86 -7.28
CA ASP A 2 1.15 31.15 -6.16
C ASP A 2 0.03 30.24 -5.65
N GLY A 3 0.01 29.02 -6.18
CA GLY A 3 -1.01 28.03 -5.88
C GLY A 3 -0.64 27.37 -4.56
N ASP A 4 -1.58 27.42 -3.62
CA ASP A 4 -1.59 26.74 -2.35
C ASP A 4 -0.98 25.33 -2.46
N VAL A 5 0.16 25.12 -1.81
CA VAL A 5 0.71 23.79 -1.53
C VAL A 5 -0.17 23.16 -0.45
N GLY A 6 -1.32 22.64 -0.87
CA GLY A 6 -2.16 21.79 -0.04
C GLY A 6 -1.44 20.47 0.20
N THR A 7 -0.81 20.32 1.36
CA THR A 7 -0.45 19.01 1.95
C THR A 7 -1.70 18.31 2.47
N GLU A 8 -2.68 18.12 1.58
CA GLU A 8 -3.82 17.26 1.79
C GLU A 8 -3.50 15.99 1.01
N VAL A 9 -3.58 14.80 1.63
CA VAL A 9 -3.62 13.57 0.81
C VAL A 9 -4.91 13.68 0.01
N PRO A 10 -4.86 13.94 -1.32
CA PRO A 10 -6.06 14.22 -2.07
C PRO A 10 -7.01 13.02 -1.97
N LYS A 11 -8.30 13.34 -1.81
CA LYS A 11 -9.40 12.36 -1.83
C LYS A 11 -9.23 11.46 -3.07
N GLY A 12 -8.90 10.18 -2.87
CA GLY A 12 -8.69 9.21 -3.96
C GLY A 12 -7.28 8.61 -4.07
N LYS A 13 -6.34 8.97 -3.19
CA LYS A 13 -5.05 8.26 -3.06
C LYS A 13 -5.26 6.91 -2.38
N HIS A 14 -4.52 5.91 -2.85
CA HIS A 14 -4.41 4.59 -2.25
C HIS A 14 -3.22 4.52 -1.31
N LEU A 15 -3.23 3.55 -0.39
CA LEU A 15 -2.20 3.37 0.63
C LEU A 15 -1.74 1.92 0.75
N LEU A 16 -0.43 1.69 0.71
CA LEU A 16 0.22 0.42 0.97
C LEU A 16 1.02 0.60 2.24
N ALA A 17 0.57 -0.04 3.31
CA ALA A 17 1.27 -0.04 4.59
C ALA A 17 1.96 -1.38 4.78
N ALA A 18 3.29 -1.38 4.72
CA ALA A 18 4.10 -2.52 5.11
C ALA A 18 4.43 -2.44 6.59
N MET A 19 3.86 -3.36 7.37
CA MET A 19 4.26 -3.57 8.76
C MET A 19 5.61 -4.29 8.75
N ASP A 20 6.68 -3.60 9.15
CA ASP A 20 7.98 -4.21 9.37
C ASP A 20 8.37 -4.12 10.84
N ARG A 21 9.17 -5.08 11.34
CA ARG A 21 9.66 -5.10 12.73
C ARG A 21 10.53 -3.89 13.08
N THR A 22 11.14 -3.23 12.09
CA THR A 22 11.99 -2.03 12.26
C THR A 22 11.21 -0.72 12.15
N GLY A 23 9.98 -0.75 11.60
CA GLY A 23 9.12 0.42 11.44
C GLY A 23 8.06 0.22 10.36
N ASP A 24 6.92 0.89 10.46
CA ASP A 24 5.89 0.84 9.43
C ASP A 24 6.27 1.69 8.21
N SER A 25 6.36 1.08 7.04
CA SER A 25 6.54 1.80 5.77
C SER A 25 5.18 2.05 5.15
N LYS A 26 4.88 3.31 4.82
CA LYS A 26 3.62 3.71 4.18
C LYS A 26 3.93 4.31 2.82
N PHE A 27 3.38 3.71 1.78
CA PHE A 27 3.51 4.16 0.41
C PHE A 27 2.14 4.58 -0.11
N MET A 28 2.01 5.81 -0.59
CA MET A 28 0.76 6.31 -1.19
C MET A 28 0.94 6.44 -2.70
N TRP A 29 -0.10 6.11 -3.46
CA TRP A 29 -0.12 6.31 -4.92
C TRP A 29 -1.49 6.80 -5.37
N ASP A 30 -1.53 7.54 -6.48
CA ASP A 30 -2.77 7.77 -7.21
C ASP A 30 -3.01 6.65 -8.22
N PRO A 31 -4.21 6.06 -8.28
CA PRO A 31 -4.49 4.99 -9.25
C PRO A 31 -4.56 5.54 -10.68
N LYS A 32 -4.79 6.84 -10.79
CA LYS A 32 -4.85 7.60 -12.05
C LYS A 32 -3.46 7.95 -12.57
N ASN A 33 -2.43 7.80 -11.75
CA ASN A 33 -1.05 8.12 -12.10
C ASN A 33 -0.26 6.83 -12.30
N GLN A 34 0.00 6.46 -13.56
CA GLN A 34 0.65 5.19 -13.88
C GLN A 34 2.07 5.07 -13.33
N ASP A 35 2.80 6.19 -13.21
CA ASP A 35 4.14 6.21 -12.62
C ASP A 35 4.13 5.86 -11.13
N GLU A 36 3.19 6.44 -10.37
CA GLU A 36 3.03 6.12 -8.94
C GLU A 36 2.51 4.69 -8.75
N VAL A 37 1.59 4.23 -9.60
CA VAL A 37 1.10 2.84 -9.62
C VAL A 37 2.25 1.86 -9.86
N ALA A 38 3.14 2.15 -10.82
CA ALA A 38 4.30 1.32 -11.10
C ALA A 38 5.27 1.25 -9.91
N ALA A 39 5.48 2.37 -9.22
CA ALA A 39 6.29 2.42 -8.00
C ALA A 39 5.66 1.62 -6.85
N ALA A 40 4.36 1.75 -6.62
CA ALA A 40 3.62 0.97 -5.62
C ALA A 40 3.68 -0.53 -5.91
N LYS A 41 3.49 -0.91 -7.18
CA LYS A 41 3.61 -2.30 -7.65
C LYS A 41 5.01 -2.86 -7.43
N ALA A 42 6.05 -2.06 -7.68
CA ALA A 42 7.43 -2.48 -7.43
C ALA A 42 7.71 -2.72 -5.94
N GLN A 43 7.18 -1.86 -5.05
CA GLN A 43 7.26 -2.06 -3.60
C GLN A 43 6.52 -3.33 -3.17
N PHE A 44 5.31 -3.54 -3.68
CA PHE A 44 4.53 -4.74 -3.41
C PHE A 44 5.27 -6.02 -3.84
N ASP A 45 5.80 -6.06 -5.05
CA ASP A 45 6.55 -7.22 -5.56
C ASP A 45 7.82 -7.48 -4.73
N ALA A 46 8.56 -6.42 -4.37
CA ALA A 46 9.75 -6.54 -3.53
C ALA A 46 9.43 -7.12 -2.15
N LEU A 47 8.35 -6.68 -1.51
CA LEU A 47 7.91 -7.21 -0.21
C LEU A 47 7.37 -8.63 -0.34
N LYS A 48 6.61 -8.93 -1.38
CA LYS A 48 6.11 -10.28 -1.65
C LYS A 48 7.25 -11.27 -1.88
N LYS A 49 8.30 -10.87 -2.60
CA LYS A 49 9.54 -11.68 -2.77
C LYS A 49 10.26 -11.97 -1.46
N LYS A 50 10.13 -11.10 -0.46
CA LYS A 50 10.64 -11.33 0.90
C LYS A 50 9.75 -12.26 1.72
N GLY A 51 8.62 -12.72 1.17
CA GLY A 51 7.66 -13.60 1.86
C GLY A 51 6.58 -12.87 2.65
N TYR A 52 6.39 -11.56 2.42
CA TYR A 52 5.33 -10.80 3.07
C TYR A 52 3.97 -11.23 2.52
N ILE A 53 2.97 -11.18 3.40
CA ILE A 53 1.58 -11.47 3.08
C ILE A 53 0.85 -10.15 2.92
N ALA A 54 0.18 -9.95 1.79
CA ALA A 54 -0.63 -8.77 1.54
C ALA A 54 -2.11 -9.02 1.82
N PHE A 55 -2.75 -8.05 2.44
CA PHE A 55 -4.16 -8.05 2.79
C PHE A 55 -4.81 -6.79 2.23
N THR A 56 -6.02 -6.90 1.70
CA THR A 56 -6.82 -5.72 1.39
C THR A 56 -7.43 -5.15 2.66
N VAL A 57 -7.86 -3.90 2.59
CA VAL A 57 -8.69 -3.29 3.62
C VAL A 57 -9.86 -2.61 2.92
N ASP A 58 -11.06 -2.90 3.39
CA ASP A 58 -12.28 -2.28 2.86
C ASP A 58 -12.37 -0.81 3.31
N LYS A 59 -13.24 0.00 2.66
CA LYS A 59 -13.53 1.39 3.05
C LYS A 59 -13.84 1.57 4.54
N LYS A 60 -14.37 0.54 5.20
CA LYS A 60 -14.65 0.57 6.66
C LYS A 60 -13.41 0.41 7.55
N GLY A 61 -12.25 0.10 6.98
CA GLY A 61 -11.01 -0.13 7.73
C GLY A 61 -10.84 -1.57 8.22
N ASP A 62 -11.77 -2.47 7.87
CA ASP A 62 -11.70 -3.88 8.19
C ASP A 62 -10.66 -4.60 7.32
N LYS A 63 -9.84 -5.46 7.94
CA LYS A 63 -8.93 -6.36 7.21
C LYS A 63 -9.76 -7.25 6.28
N GLY A 64 -9.56 -7.06 4.99
CA GLY A 64 -10.15 -7.85 3.93
C GLY A 64 -9.34 -9.12 3.64
N GLU A 65 -9.43 -9.55 2.39
CA GLU A 65 -8.86 -10.83 1.93
C GLU A 65 -7.36 -10.75 1.68
N ILE A 66 -6.69 -11.91 1.77
CA ILE A 66 -5.29 -12.03 1.38
C ILE A 66 -5.22 -11.95 -0.15
N ILE A 67 -4.49 -10.96 -0.65
CA ILE A 67 -4.21 -10.83 -2.07
C ILE A 67 -2.85 -11.39 -2.41
N ARG A 68 -2.80 -12.07 -3.54
CA ARG A 68 -1.56 -12.57 -4.12
C ARG A 68 -1.01 -11.60 -5.15
N GLU A 69 -1.82 -10.78 -5.77
CA GLU A 69 -1.41 -9.90 -6.85
C GLU A 69 -1.64 -8.44 -6.43
N PHE A 70 -0.81 -7.55 -6.95
CA PHE A 70 -0.98 -6.12 -6.72
C PHE A 70 -2.15 -5.64 -7.55
N ASP A 71 -3.13 -5.04 -6.89
CA ASP A 71 -4.29 -4.44 -7.54
C ASP A 71 -4.29 -2.92 -7.25
N PRO A 72 -4.19 -2.09 -8.30
CA PRO A 72 -4.08 -0.64 -8.15
C PRO A 72 -5.39 0.04 -7.75
N GLU A 73 -6.53 -0.64 -7.86
CA GLU A 73 -7.85 -0.11 -7.50
C GLU A 73 -8.13 -0.25 -6.00
N LEU A 74 -7.32 -1.03 -5.28
CA LEU A 74 -7.45 -1.23 -3.84
C LEU A 74 -7.07 0.01 -3.05
N GLU A 75 -8.04 0.63 -2.38
CA GLU A 75 -7.88 1.80 -1.50
C GLU A 75 -6.76 1.61 -0.47
N LYS A 76 -6.65 0.41 0.10
CA LYS A 76 -5.63 0.14 1.10
C LYS A 76 -5.15 -1.30 1.08
N ILE A 77 -3.84 -1.46 1.07
CA ILE A 77 -3.12 -2.73 1.11
C ILE A 77 -2.26 -2.74 2.38
N ILE A 78 -2.40 -3.78 3.20
CA ILE A 78 -1.52 -4.01 4.36
C ILE A 78 -0.60 -5.17 4.00
N MET A 79 0.71 -4.96 4.04
CA MET A 79 1.68 -6.04 3.91
C MET A 79 2.25 -6.36 5.28
N THR A 80 2.11 -7.60 5.73
CA THR A 80 2.70 -8.04 6.99
C THR A 80 3.84 -9.01 6.71
N PRO A 81 4.88 -9.03 7.55
CA PRO A 81 5.95 -9.99 7.38
C PRO A 81 5.39 -11.39 7.70
N PRO A 82 6.02 -12.45 7.17
CA PRO A 82 5.65 -13.81 7.56
C PRO A 82 5.83 -13.93 9.08
N ILE A 83 4.89 -14.57 9.76
CA ILE A 83 4.99 -14.83 11.19
C ILE A 83 6.17 -15.79 11.36
N ALA A 84 7.32 -15.25 11.75
CA ALA A 84 8.43 -16.05 12.26
C ALA A 84 8.01 -16.52 13.66
N GLY A 85 7.23 -17.60 13.70
CA GLY A 85 7.02 -18.38 14.90
C GLY A 85 8.37 -18.99 15.29
N GLY A 86 8.87 -18.59 16.47
CA GLY A 86 9.94 -19.31 17.15
C GLY A 86 9.40 -20.55 17.83
#